data_AF-A0A1Q8G2L6-F1
#
_entry.id   AF-A0A1Q8G2L6-F1
#
_cell.length_a   1.000
_cell.length_b   1.000
_cell.length_c   1.000
_cell.angle_alpha   90.00
_cell.angle_beta   90.00
_cell.angle_gamma   90.00
#
_symmetry.space_group_name_H-M   'P 1'
#
loop_
_entity.id
_entity.type
_entity.pdbx_description
1 polymer ?
#
loop_
_entity_poly.entity_id
_entity_poly.type
_entity_poly.pdbx_seq_one_letter_code
_entity_poly.pdbx_strand_id
1 'polypeptide(L)'
;MRTAKHSTKISDPIWGLVVSLFVVLFGTEQASADYGQPIVAKGRIVHVTDGDTASVELSAEVVREAKTRAQEAEKRYQRDMNLSSIYTSSVMRIRVANIDTAESVHPDASKNSMEGMKASRFARETFAGDAVIVYCFEVGYYGRPICDIRSNDGDWAETMIRAGYSKYITKWGRHPNTKRHQALSTAQQQTF
;
A
#
# COMPACT_ATOMS: atom_id res chain seq x y z
N MET A 1 28.61 -71.69 -50.53
CA MET A 1 27.15 -71.87 -50.40
C MET A 1 26.65 -70.83 -49.40
N ARG A 2 25.58 -70.08 -49.73
CA ARG A 2 25.05 -68.83 -49.12
C ARG A 2 25.80 -67.54 -49.53
N THR A 3 25.44 -66.93 -50.66
CA THR A 3 24.36 -65.95 -50.94
C THR A 3 24.60 -64.54 -50.39
N ALA A 4 24.66 -63.61 -51.34
CA ALA A 4 24.87 -62.17 -51.25
C ALA A 4 23.83 -61.40 -50.41
N LYS A 5 24.20 -60.17 -50.01
CA LYS A 5 23.34 -59.00 -50.24
C LYS A 5 24.11 -57.68 -50.20
N HIS A 6 23.59 -56.77 -51.00
CA HIS A 6 24.16 -55.53 -51.52
C HIS A 6 23.37 -54.34 -50.93
N SER A 7 24.00 -53.16 -50.84
CA SER A 7 23.36 -51.82 -50.73
C SER A 7 22.61 -51.50 -49.41
N THR A 8 22.51 -50.26 -48.89
CA THR A 8 22.51 -48.93 -49.52
C THR A 8 22.65 -47.82 -48.46
N LYS A 9 23.31 -46.73 -48.88
CA LYS A 9 23.14 -45.28 -48.61
C LYS A 9 22.39 -44.73 -47.36
N ILE A 10 23.11 -43.78 -46.77
CA ILE A 10 22.74 -42.54 -46.07
C ILE A 10 21.52 -41.82 -46.67
N SER A 11 20.61 -41.37 -45.80
CA SER A 11 20.00 -40.04 -45.85
C SER A 11 19.10 -39.80 -44.63
N ASP A 12 19.52 -38.91 -43.74
CA ASP A 12 18.61 -38.22 -42.82
C ASP A 12 17.71 -37.25 -43.60
N PRO A 13 16.45 -37.10 -43.18
CA PRO A 13 15.93 -35.75 -43.04
C PRO A 13 15.13 -35.57 -41.75
N ILE A 14 15.67 -34.71 -40.90
CA ILE A 14 15.01 -33.58 -40.22
C ILE A 14 13.48 -33.62 -40.35
N TRP A 15 12.81 -34.17 -39.34
CA TRP A 15 11.39 -33.88 -39.11
C TRP A 15 11.28 -32.73 -38.11
N GLY A 16 10.81 -31.61 -38.65
CA GLY A 16 10.61 -30.35 -37.95
C GLY A 16 9.66 -30.48 -36.77
N LEU A 17 10.14 -30.03 -35.62
CA LEU A 17 9.40 -29.91 -34.38
C LEU A 17 8.55 -28.63 -34.49
N VAL A 18 7.26 -28.78 -34.80
CA VAL A 18 6.29 -27.69 -34.77
C VAL A 18 5.95 -27.41 -33.31
N VAL A 19 6.66 -26.46 -32.70
CA VAL A 19 6.27 -25.87 -31.41
C VAL A 19 5.20 -24.82 -31.69
N SER A 20 3.94 -25.18 -31.54
CA SER A 20 2.85 -24.20 -31.49
C SER A 20 2.89 -23.46 -30.16
N LEU A 21 3.55 -22.29 -30.15
CA LEU A 21 3.56 -21.37 -29.02
C LEU A 21 2.21 -20.66 -28.94
N PHE A 22 1.27 -21.23 -28.20
CA PHE A 22 0.06 -20.52 -27.76
C PHE A 22 0.45 -19.51 -26.67
N VAL A 23 0.73 -18.27 -27.07
CA VAL A 23 0.80 -17.15 -26.14
C VAL A 23 -0.64 -16.76 -25.80
N VAL A 24 -1.19 -17.38 -24.76
CA VAL A 24 -2.42 -16.87 -24.14
C VAL A 24 -2.02 -15.61 -23.37
N LEU A 25 -2.22 -14.45 -24.01
CA LEU A 25 -2.21 -13.17 -23.33
C LEU A 25 -3.42 -13.14 -22.40
N PHE A 26 -3.27 -13.72 -21.21
CA PHE A 26 -4.09 -13.34 -20.07
C PHE A 26 -3.69 -11.91 -19.73
N GLY A 27 -4.36 -10.96 -20.39
CA GLY A 27 -4.47 -9.60 -19.88
C GLY A 27 -5.03 -9.74 -18.48
N THR A 28 -4.17 -9.64 -17.47
CA THR A 28 -4.63 -9.37 -16.12
C THR A 28 -5.14 -7.95 -16.19
N GLU A 29 -6.43 -7.79 -16.50
CA GLU A 29 -7.18 -6.65 -16.03
C GLU A 29 -7.07 -6.70 -14.51
N GLN A 30 -6.01 -6.10 -13.97
CA GLN A 30 -5.99 -5.72 -12.57
C GLN A 30 -7.15 -4.77 -12.43
N ALA A 31 -8.29 -5.32 -11.98
CA ALA A 31 -9.44 -4.56 -11.58
C ALA A 31 -8.94 -3.44 -10.68
N SER A 32 -8.86 -2.25 -11.25
CA SER A 32 -8.79 -1.01 -10.50
C SER A 32 -10.14 -0.94 -9.81
N ALA A 33 -10.22 -1.53 -8.62
CA ALA A 33 -11.40 -1.41 -7.79
C ALA A 33 -11.67 0.09 -7.66
N ASP A 34 -12.74 0.55 -8.30
CA ASP A 34 -13.20 1.92 -8.18
C ASP A 34 -13.56 2.13 -6.69
N TYR A 35 -12.72 2.86 -5.97
CA TYR A 35 -12.84 3.11 -4.54
C TYR A 35 -13.81 4.27 -4.22
N GLY A 36 -14.57 4.73 -5.23
CA GLY A 36 -15.45 5.89 -5.13
C GLY A 36 -14.66 7.20 -5.03
N GLN A 37 -15.39 8.31 -4.85
CA GLN A 37 -14.75 9.62 -4.68
C GLN A 37 -13.91 9.65 -3.39
N PRO A 38 -12.69 10.20 -3.39
CA PRO A 38 -11.88 10.33 -2.19
C PRO A 38 -12.60 11.08 -1.06
N ILE A 39 -12.40 10.65 0.18
CA ILE A 39 -12.84 11.41 1.36
C ILE A 39 -11.80 12.49 1.63
N VAL A 40 -12.23 13.75 1.64
CA VAL A 40 -11.38 14.90 1.98
C VAL A 40 -11.95 15.60 3.18
N ALA A 41 -11.19 15.69 4.27
CA ALA A 41 -11.68 16.25 5.52
C ALA A 41 -10.59 16.96 6.32
N LYS A 42 -11.01 17.96 7.12
CA LYS A 42 -10.17 18.58 8.14
C LYS A 42 -10.34 17.84 9.46
N GLY A 43 -9.26 17.69 10.20
CA GLY A 43 -9.25 16.99 11.48
C GLY A 43 -8.08 17.38 12.38
N ARG A 44 -7.86 16.58 13.42
CA ARG A 44 -6.72 16.68 14.32
C ARG A 44 -6.10 15.32 14.58
N ILE A 45 -4.78 15.22 14.55
CA ILE A 45 -4.10 14.00 14.98
C ILE A 45 -4.19 13.91 16.51
N VAL A 46 -4.89 12.90 17.02
CA VAL A 46 -5.07 12.69 18.46
C VAL A 46 -4.10 11.66 19.02
N HIS A 47 -3.56 10.77 18.17
CA HIS A 47 -2.59 9.77 18.59
C HIS A 47 -1.75 9.28 17.41
N VAL A 48 -0.43 9.15 17.59
CA VAL A 48 0.47 8.51 16.62
C VAL A 48 0.82 7.12 17.14
N THR A 49 0.40 6.09 16.42
CA THR A 49 0.61 4.67 16.79
C THR A 49 1.97 4.17 16.30
N ASP A 50 2.30 4.47 15.05
CA ASP A 50 3.59 4.14 14.44
C ASP A 50 3.97 5.20 13.40
N GLY A 51 5.14 5.09 12.79
CA GLY A 51 5.64 6.06 11.81
C GLY A 51 4.72 6.28 10.60
N ASP A 52 3.86 5.31 10.28
CA ASP A 52 2.91 5.33 9.17
C ASP A 52 1.44 5.15 9.59
N THR A 53 1.15 5.23 10.89
CA THR A 53 -0.19 4.92 11.42
C THR A 53 -0.56 5.89 12.54
N ALA A 54 -1.72 6.55 12.40
CA ALA A 54 -2.21 7.54 13.36
C ALA A 54 -3.74 7.50 13.50
N SER A 55 -4.23 7.94 14.66
CA SER A 55 -5.65 8.17 14.91
C SER A 55 -5.94 9.66 14.72
N VAL A 56 -6.96 9.96 13.92
CA VAL A 56 -7.35 11.32 13.57
C VAL A 56 -8.79 11.55 13.99
N GLU A 57 -9.01 12.61 14.75
CA GLU A 57 -10.35 13.12 15.07
C GLU A 57 -10.90 13.94 13.89
N LEU A 58 -12.12 13.62 13.49
CA LEU A 58 -12.84 14.16 12.33
C LEU A 58 -14.32 14.35 12.70
N SER A 59 -15.11 14.93 11.80
CA SER A 59 -16.56 14.96 12.00
C SER A 59 -17.13 13.55 12.03
N ALA A 60 -18.18 13.34 12.85
CA ALA A 60 -18.83 12.03 12.96
C ALA A 60 -19.40 11.53 11.63
N GLU A 61 -19.78 12.45 10.74
CA GLU A 61 -20.22 12.13 9.38
C GLU A 61 -19.09 11.51 8.55
N VAL A 62 -17.90 12.12 8.56
CA VAL A 62 -16.73 11.61 7.83
C VAL A 62 -16.31 10.24 8.37
N VAL A 63 -16.29 10.06 9.69
CA VAL A 63 -15.95 8.76 10.31
C VAL A 63 -16.98 7.69 9.95
N ARG A 64 -18.27 8.03 9.97
CA ARG A 64 -19.35 7.12 9.57
C ARG A 64 -19.24 6.73 8.09
N GLU A 65 -18.96 7.67 7.20
CA GLU A 65 -18.76 7.39 5.78
C GLU A 65 -17.57 6.44 5.55
N ALA A 66 -16.42 6.73 6.16
CA ALA A 66 -15.22 5.88 6.06
C ALA A 66 -15.49 4.47 6.60
N LYS A 67 -16.21 4.37 7.74
CA LYS A 67 -16.62 3.09 8.31
C LYS A 67 -17.54 2.30 7.38
N THR A 68 -18.49 2.96 6.71
CA THR A 68 -19.38 2.30 5.72
C THR A 68 -18.56 1.70 4.57
N ARG A 69 -17.60 2.43 4.02
CA ARG A 69 -16.70 1.91 2.98
C ARG A 69 -15.87 0.71 3.47
N ALA A 70 -15.42 0.74 4.73
CA ALA A 70 -14.71 -0.37 5.34
C ALA A 70 -15.60 -1.61 5.55
N GLN A 71 -16.87 -1.43 5.90
CA GLN A 71 -17.84 -2.53 6.00
C GLN A 71 -18.14 -3.17 4.63
N GLU A 72 -18.19 -2.36 3.56
CA GLU A 72 -18.32 -2.88 2.20
C GLU A 72 -17.08 -3.66 1.77
N ALA A 73 -15.89 -3.17 2.12
CA ALA A 73 -14.64 -3.88 1.90
C ALA A 73 -14.61 -5.21 2.67
N GLU A 74 -14.95 -5.22 3.96
CA GLU A 74 -15.06 -6.41 4.81
C GLU A 74 -15.95 -7.50 4.16
N LYS A 75 -17.13 -7.12 3.65
CA LYS A 75 -18.01 -8.03 2.90
C LYS A 75 -17.35 -8.57 1.63
N ARG A 76 -16.70 -7.69 0.86
CA ARG A 76 -16.02 -8.04 -0.40
C ARG A 76 -14.88 -9.04 -0.18
N TYR A 77 -14.10 -8.84 0.87
CA TYR A 77 -12.96 -9.71 1.22
C TYR A 77 -13.35 -10.91 2.08
N GLN A 78 -14.61 -11.00 2.52
CA GLN A 78 -15.14 -12.10 3.34
C GLN A 78 -14.30 -12.35 4.61
N ARG A 79 -13.92 -11.28 5.32
CA ARG A 79 -13.04 -11.37 6.51
C ARG A 79 -13.38 -10.31 7.55
N ASP A 80 -13.33 -10.67 8.82
CA ASP A 80 -13.45 -9.70 9.93
C ASP A 80 -12.22 -8.78 9.97
N MET A 81 -12.45 -7.48 9.82
CA MET A 81 -11.41 -6.45 9.86
C MET A 81 -11.28 -5.78 11.22
N ASN A 82 -12.06 -6.20 12.23
CA ASN A 82 -12.11 -5.61 13.56
C ASN A 82 -12.33 -4.08 13.51
N LEU A 83 -13.36 -3.66 12.76
CA LEU A 83 -13.65 -2.25 12.47
C LEU A 83 -13.90 -1.41 13.73
N SER A 84 -14.35 -2.01 14.83
CA SER A 84 -14.52 -1.33 16.13
C SER A 84 -13.19 -0.84 16.72
N SER A 85 -12.06 -1.48 16.40
CA SER A 85 -10.72 -1.03 16.79
C SER A 85 -10.16 0.07 15.90
N ILE A 86 -10.85 0.40 14.80
CA ILE A 86 -10.39 1.37 13.80
C ILE A 86 -11.25 2.62 13.84
N TYR A 87 -12.56 2.47 14.06
CA TYR A 87 -13.54 3.54 13.98
C TYR A 87 -14.31 3.68 15.29
N THR A 88 -14.25 4.87 15.89
CA THR A 88 -15.14 5.30 16.99
C THR A 88 -16.21 6.25 16.44
N SER A 89 -16.84 7.08 17.29
CA SER A 89 -17.83 8.06 16.84
C SER A 89 -17.21 9.24 16.07
N SER A 90 -16.02 9.69 16.46
CA SER A 90 -15.34 10.86 15.88
C SER A 90 -13.87 10.63 15.56
N VAL A 91 -13.31 9.45 15.86
CA VAL A 91 -11.91 9.13 15.57
C VAL A 91 -11.83 7.93 14.65
N MET A 92 -10.93 8.00 13.65
CA MET A 92 -10.54 6.83 12.85
C MET A 92 -9.02 6.66 12.80
N ARG A 93 -8.57 5.39 12.79
CA ARG A 93 -7.16 5.03 12.66
C ARG A 93 -6.77 4.85 11.19
N ILE A 94 -5.92 5.73 10.71
CA ILE A 94 -5.48 5.88 9.32
C ILE A 94 -4.12 5.19 9.10
N ARG A 95 -3.93 4.62 7.91
CA ARG A 95 -2.62 4.22 7.37
C ARG A 95 -2.15 5.33 6.42
N VAL A 96 -0.98 5.90 6.65
CA VAL A 96 -0.37 6.89 5.76
C VAL A 96 -0.03 6.21 4.44
N ALA A 97 -0.40 6.82 3.32
CA ALA A 97 -0.16 6.28 1.99
C ALA A 97 1.33 6.30 1.61
N ASN A 98 1.72 5.36 0.75
CA ASN A 98 2.97 5.37 -0.01
C ASN A 98 4.28 5.34 0.78
N ILE A 99 4.21 5.05 2.08
CA ILE A 99 5.36 4.78 2.94
C ILE A 99 5.18 3.45 3.70
N ASP A 100 6.27 2.84 4.09
CA ASP A 100 6.33 1.69 5.00
C ASP A 100 7.46 1.96 6.00
N THR A 101 7.10 2.35 7.22
CA THR A 101 8.10 2.57 8.27
C THR A 101 8.40 1.23 8.94
N ALA A 102 9.62 1.07 9.45
CA ALA A 102 9.92 -0.10 10.26
C ALA A 102 8.96 -0.17 11.47
N GLU A 103 8.44 -1.36 11.79
CA GLU A 103 7.43 -1.48 12.85
C GLU A 103 8.07 -1.22 14.23
N SER A 104 7.34 -0.45 15.05
CA SER A 104 7.69 -0.17 16.46
C SER A 104 6.72 -0.81 17.44
N VAL A 105 5.51 -1.13 16.98
CA VAL A 105 4.44 -1.73 17.78
C VAL A 105 3.81 -2.88 17.00
N HIS A 106 4.27 -4.09 17.27
CA HIS A 106 3.70 -5.33 16.76
C HIS A 106 3.44 -6.32 17.91
N PRO A 107 2.36 -7.14 17.87
CA PRO A 107 2.06 -8.13 18.92
C PRO A 107 3.18 -9.15 19.16
N ASP A 108 3.88 -9.51 18.09
CA ASP A 108 5.17 -10.22 18.16
C ASP A 108 6.29 -9.20 18.38
N ALA A 109 6.84 -9.17 19.60
CA ALA A 109 7.87 -8.24 20.02
C ALA A 109 9.18 -8.36 19.22
N SER A 110 9.43 -9.50 18.55
CA SER A 110 10.63 -9.67 17.71
C SER A 110 10.61 -8.80 16.45
N LYS A 111 9.44 -8.28 16.06
CA LYS A 111 9.30 -7.35 14.93
C LYS A 111 9.49 -5.89 15.33
N ASN A 112 9.52 -5.57 16.63
CA ASN A 112 9.77 -4.22 17.09
C ASN A 112 11.26 -3.91 16.90
N SER A 113 11.55 -2.92 16.06
CA SER A 113 12.91 -2.52 15.72
C SER A 113 13.30 -1.20 16.38
N MET A 114 14.60 -0.96 16.56
CA MET A 114 15.09 0.34 17.01
C MET A 114 14.78 1.43 15.99
N GLU A 115 14.85 1.09 14.71
CA GLU A 115 14.52 1.94 13.57
C GLU A 115 13.06 2.35 13.63
N GLY A 116 12.16 1.39 13.91
CA GLY A 116 10.74 1.68 14.09
C GLY A 116 10.49 2.60 15.28
N MET A 117 11.13 2.35 16.43
CA MET A 117 10.98 3.23 17.60
C MET A 117 11.43 4.67 17.30
N LYS A 118 12.48 4.86 16.49
CA LYS A 118 12.93 6.17 16.02
C LYS A 118 11.92 6.81 15.05
N ALA A 119 11.42 6.04 14.07
CA ALA A 119 10.42 6.52 13.12
C ALA A 119 9.11 6.95 13.82
N SER A 120 8.59 6.11 14.72
CA SER A 120 7.40 6.41 15.53
C SER A 120 7.60 7.62 16.43
N ARG A 121 8.78 7.75 17.07
CA ARG A 121 9.12 8.94 17.85
C ARG A 121 9.13 10.19 16.99
N PHE A 122 9.82 10.17 15.86
CA PHE A 122 9.91 11.31 14.95
C PHE A 122 8.53 11.73 14.45
N ALA A 123 7.69 10.77 14.02
CA ALA A 123 6.33 11.06 13.58
C ALA A 123 5.48 11.68 14.70
N ARG A 124 5.61 11.18 15.95
CA ARG A 124 4.90 11.73 17.11
C ARG A 124 5.38 13.14 17.45
N GLU A 125 6.69 13.38 17.46
CA GLU A 125 7.27 14.70 17.75
C GLU A 125 6.94 15.72 16.66
N THR A 126 6.75 15.27 15.41
CA THR A 126 6.46 16.14 14.27
C THR A 126 4.97 16.46 14.13
N PHE A 127 4.07 15.47 14.32
CA PHE A 127 2.68 15.60 13.90
C PHE A 127 1.63 15.45 15.01
N ALA A 128 2.00 15.00 16.22
CA ALA A 128 0.99 14.75 17.25
C ALA A 128 0.33 16.06 17.70
N GLY A 129 -1.00 16.09 17.68
CA GLY A 129 -1.79 17.26 18.05
C GLY A 129 -2.07 18.22 16.88
N ASP A 130 -1.46 18.02 15.71
CA ASP A 130 -1.62 18.90 14.57
C ASP A 130 -3.05 18.92 14.02
N ALA A 131 -3.46 20.09 13.56
CA ALA A 131 -4.58 20.21 12.64
C ALA A 131 -4.16 19.72 11.25
N VAL A 132 -4.98 18.87 10.64
CA VAL A 132 -4.64 18.20 9.38
C VAL A 132 -5.74 18.27 8.34
N ILE A 133 -5.35 18.13 7.09
CA ILE A 133 -6.22 17.73 5.98
C ILE A 133 -5.88 16.29 5.63
N VAL A 134 -6.88 15.42 5.65
CA VAL A 134 -6.77 14.03 5.20
C VAL A 134 -7.40 13.89 3.82
N TYR A 135 -6.76 13.10 2.96
CA TYR A 135 -7.26 12.71 1.64
C TYR A 135 -7.20 11.19 1.55
N CYS A 136 -8.33 10.52 1.77
CA CYS A 136 -8.43 9.06 1.85
C CYS A 136 -9.07 8.50 0.59
N PHE A 137 -8.37 7.57 -0.08
CA PHE A 137 -8.74 7.12 -1.43
C PHE A 137 -8.83 5.60 -1.57
N GLU A 138 -8.49 4.85 -0.53
CA GLU A 138 -8.54 3.38 -0.55
C GLU A 138 -8.83 2.84 0.87
N VAL A 139 -9.44 1.66 0.94
CA VAL A 139 -9.53 0.88 2.20
C VAL A 139 -8.46 -0.19 2.15
N GLY A 140 -7.52 -0.13 3.08
CA GLY A 140 -6.40 -1.05 3.10
C GLY A 140 -6.75 -2.44 3.61
N TYR A 141 -5.76 -3.32 3.50
CA TYR A 141 -5.61 -4.62 4.18
C TYR A 141 -6.64 -4.86 5.27
N TYR A 142 -6.34 -4.20 6.38
CA TYR A 142 -6.94 -4.33 7.69
C TYR A 142 -8.13 -3.39 7.94
N GLY A 143 -8.79 -2.86 6.90
CA GLY A 143 -9.95 -1.97 7.05
C GLY A 143 -9.62 -0.53 7.44
N ARG A 144 -8.33 -0.21 7.66
CA ARG A 144 -7.86 1.18 7.83
C ARG A 144 -7.98 1.92 6.51
N PRO A 145 -8.47 3.17 6.49
CA PRO A 145 -8.41 3.98 5.30
C PRO A 145 -6.94 4.33 5.01
N ILE A 146 -6.57 4.29 3.74
CA ILE A 146 -5.27 4.72 3.24
C ILE A 146 -5.40 6.16 2.80
N CYS A 147 -4.62 7.05 3.42
CA CYS A 147 -4.75 8.48 3.19
C CYS A 147 -3.41 9.19 3.05
N ASP A 148 -3.42 10.26 2.26
CA ASP A 148 -2.46 11.36 2.43
C ASP A 148 -2.87 12.18 3.66
N ILE A 149 -1.90 12.60 4.47
CA ILE A 149 -2.10 13.47 5.63
C ILE A 149 -1.18 14.68 5.50
N ARG A 150 -1.75 15.88 5.57
CA ARG A 150 -0.99 17.13 5.53
C ARG A 150 -1.29 17.99 6.74
N SER A 151 -0.26 18.48 7.42
CA SER A 151 -0.33 19.51 8.44
C SER A 151 0.42 20.77 7.99
N ASN A 152 0.59 21.73 8.89
CA ASN A 152 1.46 22.89 8.65
C ASN A 152 2.94 22.49 8.56
N ASP A 153 3.32 21.38 9.21
CA ASP A 153 4.67 20.81 9.21
C ASP A 153 4.96 19.98 7.94
N GLY A 154 3.98 19.89 7.04
CA GLY A 154 4.14 19.35 5.70
C GLY A 154 3.28 18.12 5.43
N ASP A 155 3.66 17.41 4.37
CA ASP A 155 3.05 16.12 4.02
C ASP A 155 3.72 15.00 4.81
N TRP A 156 2.92 14.19 5.51
CA TRP A 156 3.45 13.15 6.39
C TRP A 156 4.37 12.19 5.65
N ALA A 157 3.92 11.64 4.50
CA ALA A 157 4.70 10.67 3.74
C ALA A 157 6.03 11.27 3.25
N GLU A 158 5.97 12.47 2.67
CA GLU A 158 7.16 13.17 2.20
C GLU A 158 8.14 13.47 3.35
N THR A 159 7.65 13.97 4.48
CA THR A 159 8.47 14.29 5.65
C THR A 159 9.16 13.05 6.21
N MET A 160 8.45 11.92 6.31
CA MET A 160 9.05 10.65 6.76
C MET A 160 10.13 10.14 5.79
N ILE A 161 9.93 10.29 4.48
CA ILE A 161 10.93 9.92 3.48
C ILE A 161 12.16 10.81 3.60
N ARG A 162 11.98 12.14 3.68
CA ARG A 162 13.08 13.11 3.77
C ARG A 162 13.92 12.96 5.03
N ALA A 163 13.31 12.50 6.11
CA ALA A 163 14.00 12.19 7.35
C ALA A 163 14.69 10.81 7.35
N GLY A 164 14.58 10.04 6.26
CA GLY A 164 15.21 8.73 6.11
C GLY A 164 14.49 7.59 6.84
N TYR A 165 13.27 7.80 7.32
CA TYR A 165 12.51 6.80 8.08
C TYR A 165 11.66 5.87 7.21
N SER A 166 11.49 6.19 5.93
CA SER A 166 10.82 5.31 4.99
C SER A 166 11.30 5.53 3.55
N LYS A 167 11.08 4.52 2.71
CA LYS A 167 11.21 4.62 1.26
C LYS A 167 9.83 4.81 0.65
N TYR A 168 9.80 5.47 -0.50
CA TYR A 168 8.61 5.56 -1.32
C TYR A 168 8.23 4.18 -1.87
N ILE A 169 6.99 3.77 -1.64
CA ILE A 169 6.43 2.51 -2.12
C ILE A 169 5.03 2.70 -2.68
N THR A 170 4.58 1.78 -3.53
CA THR A 170 3.22 1.79 -4.13
C THR A 170 2.33 0.66 -3.61
N LYS A 171 2.88 -0.22 -2.77
CA LYS A 171 2.13 -1.37 -2.20
C LYS A 171 1.01 -0.92 -1.26
N TRP A 172 1.24 0.14 -0.48
CA TRP A 172 0.32 0.62 0.55
C TRP A 172 -0.32 1.95 0.13
N GLY A 173 -1.10 1.90 -0.94
CA GLY A 173 -1.82 3.04 -1.51
C GLY A 173 -1.46 3.30 -2.97
N ARG A 174 -2.45 3.20 -3.86
CA ARG A 174 -2.33 3.65 -5.25
C ARG A 174 -2.91 5.05 -5.38
N HIS A 175 -2.16 6.06 -4.94
CA HIS A 175 -2.64 7.44 -4.98
C HIS A 175 -3.09 7.80 -6.42
N PRO A 176 -4.31 8.30 -6.65
CA PRO A 176 -4.81 8.57 -8.01
C PRO A 176 -4.11 9.73 -8.72
N ASN A 177 -3.08 10.34 -8.11
CA ASN A 177 -2.45 11.57 -8.58
C ASN A 177 -0.97 11.29 -8.85
N THR A 178 -0.61 11.23 -10.14
CA THR A 178 0.76 10.98 -10.60
C THR A 178 1.76 12.02 -10.10
N LYS A 179 1.35 13.27 -9.88
CA LYS A 179 2.23 14.31 -9.30
C LYS A 179 2.63 13.99 -7.87
N ARG A 180 1.79 13.29 -7.11
CA ARG A 180 2.12 12.86 -5.74
C ARG A 180 3.18 11.77 -5.75
N HIS A 181 3.04 10.80 -6.66
CA HIS A 181 4.08 9.80 -6.89
C HIS A 181 5.42 10.43 -7.29
N GLN A 182 5.41 11.44 -8.15
CA GLN A 182 6.63 12.17 -8.52
C GLN A 182 7.27 12.88 -7.32
N ALA A 183 6.48 13.61 -6.52
CA ALA A 183 6.98 14.32 -5.33
C ALA A 183 7.65 13.36 -4.34
N LEU A 184 7.02 12.22 -4.01
CA LEU A 184 7.58 11.23 -3.10
C LEU A 184 8.83 10.55 -3.68
N SER A 185 8.85 10.28 -4.98
CA SER A 185 10.03 9.74 -5.65
C SER A 185 11.21 10.72 -5.63
N THR A 186 10.95 12.02 -5.85
CA THR A 186 11.98 13.07 -5.76
C THR A 186 12.49 13.20 -4.32
N ALA A 187 11.61 13.19 -3.33
CA ALA A 187 12.00 13.22 -1.93
C ALA A 187 12.91 12.04 -1.57
N GLN A 188 12.61 10.84 -2.08
CA GLN A 188 13.47 9.67 -1.88
C GLN A 188 14.86 9.86 -2.51
N GLN A 189 14.93 10.28 -3.78
CA GLN A 189 16.20 10.50 -4.50
C GLN A 189 17.10 11.57 -3.85
N GLN A 190 16.51 12.51 -3.12
CA GLN A 190 17.25 13.55 -2.40
C GLN A 190 17.75 13.08 -1.03
N THR A 191 17.28 11.93 -0.55
CA THR A 191 17.58 11.43 0.80
C THR A 191 18.51 10.22 0.79
N PHE A 192 18.36 9.33 -0.20
CA PHE A 192 19.11 8.08 -0.36
C PHE A 192 19.86 8.05 -1.68
#